data_AF-A0A9Q3I7K4-F1
#
_entry.id   AF-A0A9Q3I7K4-F1
#
_cell.length_a   1.000
_cell.length_b   1.000
_cell.length_c   1.000
_cell.angle_alpha   90.00
_cell.angle_beta   90.00
_cell.angle_gamma   90.00
#
_symmetry.space_group_name_H-M   'P 1'
#
loop_
_entity.id
_entity.type
_entity.pdbx_description
1 polymer ?
#
loop_
_entity_poly.entity_id
_entity_poly.type
_entity_poly.pdbx_seq_one_letter_code
_entity_poly.pdbx_strand_id
1 'polypeptide(L)'
;MPEYLGLEQRSQIVGMWNAGLSIRHISEQVAIPKSTVYDTIRRFWERGTCATQPKSGQPKILNNKDCQGLDQFISENRQANLREIKEAIGKEAIGLCQPVWALDDPAVGPNNLDGRIVVWTWKEK
;
A
#
# COMPACT_ATOMS: atom_id res chain seq x y z
N MET A 1 9.02 25.14 -9.59
CA MET A 1 8.66 23.71 -9.63
C MET A 1 9.50 23.01 -8.58
N PRO A 2 8.93 22.34 -7.56
CA PRO A 2 9.75 21.55 -6.64
C PRO A 2 10.30 20.33 -7.39
N GLU A 3 11.62 20.21 -7.38
CA GLU A 3 12.33 19.08 -7.96
C GLU A 3 12.11 17.85 -7.07
N TYR A 4 11.59 16.77 -7.64
CA TYR A 4 11.31 15.55 -6.88
C TYR A 4 12.62 14.88 -6.46
N LEU A 5 12.70 14.49 -5.19
CA LEU A 5 13.86 13.77 -4.66
C LEU A 5 14.00 12.40 -5.36
N GLY A 6 15.06 12.25 -6.16
CA GLY A 6 15.38 11.05 -6.93
C GLY A 6 15.78 9.85 -6.05
N LEU A 7 15.84 8.66 -6.63
CA LEU A 7 16.23 7.43 -5.92
C LEU A 7 17.68 7.53 -5.39
N GLU A 8 18.57 8.11 -6.17
CA GLU A 8 19.99 8.29 -5.79
C GLU A 8 20.12 9.17 -4.55
N GLN A 9 19.44 10.32 -4.53
CA GLN A 9 19.46 11.25 -3.40
C GLN A 9 18.84 10.61 -2.14
N ARG A 10 17.76 9.84 -2.27
CA ARG A 10 17.19 9.07 -1.14
C ARG A 10 18.16 8.03 -0.61
N SER A 11 18.85 7.33 -1.50
CA SER A 11 19.83 6.31 -1.13
C SER A 11 21.06 6.94 -0.46
N GLN A 12 21.50 8.11 -0.93
CA GLN A 12 22.56 8.90 -0.32
C GLN A 12 22.19 9.32 1.12
N ILE A 13 20.96 9.83 1.33
CA ILE A 13 20.45 10.17 2.66
C ILE A 13 20.48 8.96 3.59
N VAL A 14 19.97 7.82 3.13
CA VAL A 14 19.94 6.58 3.93
C VAL A 14 21.35 6.06 4.20
N GLY A 15 22.28 6.15 3.24
CA GLY A 15 23.68 5.81 3.43
C GLY A 15 24.36 6.65 4.51
N MET A 16 24.15 7.98 4.48
CA MET A 16 24.67 8.90 5.50
C MET A 16 24.04 8.64 6.88
N TRP A 17 22.75 8.31 6.93
CA TRP A 17 22.09 7.95 8.17
C TRP A 17 22.62 6.63 8.75
N ASN A 18 22.85 5.61 7.91
CA ASN A 18 23.48 4.36 8.31
C ASN A 18 24.93 4.56 8.82
N ALA A 19 25.62 5.60 8.33
CA ALA A 19 26.93 6.01 8.85
C ALA A 19 26.85 6.74 10.20
N GLY A 20 25.65 6.92 10.79
CA GLY A 20 25.44 7.53 12.11
C GLY A 20 25.41 9.05 12.10
N LEU A 21 25.29 9.70 10.93
CA LEU A 21 25.21 11.15 10.84
C LEU A 21 23.85 11.67 11.32
N SER A 22 23.84 12.84 11.95
CA SER A 22 22.61 13.50 12.39
C SER A 22 21.84 14.09 11.21
N ILE A 23 20.50 14.12 11.30
CA ILE A 23 19.60 14.67 10.26
C ILE A 23 20.00 16.08 9.84
N ARG A 24 20.46 16.90 10.81
CA ARG A 24 20.93 18.26 10.54
C ARG A 24 22.16 18.28 9.64
N HIS A 25 23.18 17.47 9.95
CA HIS A 25 24.37 17.37 9.11
C HIS A 25 24.02 16.83 7.72
N ILE A 26 23.14 15.83 7.63
CA ILE A 26 22.71 15.28 6.34
C ILE A 26 22.01 16.35 5.50
N SER A 27 21.13 17.14 6.11
CA SER A 27 20.43 18.24 5.46
C SER A 27 21.39 19.31 4.92
N GLU A 28 22.40 19.68 5.69
CA GLU A 28 23.43 20.64 5.29
C GLU A 28 24.33 20.11 4.17
N GLN A 29 24.67 18.82 4.19
CA GLN A 29 25.54 18.18 3.19
C GLN A 29 24.85 17.97 1.84
N VAL A 30 23.58 17.53 1.84
CA VAL A 30 22.83 17.23 0.60
C VAL A 30 21.99 18.44 0.13
N ALA A 31 21.99 19.54 0.89
CA ALA A 31 21.18 20.74 0.64
C ALA A 31 19.66 20.45 0.52
N ILE A 32 19.17 19.48 1.28
CA ILE A 32 17.77 19.07 1.31
C ILE A 32 17.13 19.50 2.63
N PRO A 33 15.86 19.96 2.64
CA PRO A 33 15.16 20.31 3.87
C PRO A 33 15.14 19.18 4.91
N LYS A 34 15.32 19.54 6.18
CA LYS A 34 15.31 18.59 7.31
C LYS A 34 14.07 17.71 7.36
N SER A 35 12.90 18.27 7.02
CA SER A 35 11.63 17.53 6.93
C SER A 35 11.68 16.41 5.90
N THR A 36 12.22 16.68 4.72
CA THR A 36 12.37 15.68 3.65
C THR A 36 13.37 14.59 4.01
N VAL A 37 14.48 14.95 4.67
CA VAL A 37 15.45 13.97 5.20
C VAL A 37 14.78 13.06 6.22
N TYR A 38 14.04 13.64 7.18
CA TYR A 38 13.28 12.90 8.18
C TYR A 38 12.25 11.97 7.55
N ASP A 39 11.43 12.47 6.63
CA ASP A 39 10.39 11.67 5.94
C ASP A 39 11.00 10.52 5.14
N THR A 40 12.17 10.74 4.53
CA THR A 40 12.89 9.70 3.78
C THR A 40 13.38 8.59 4.70
N ILE A 41 14.01 8.95 5.82
CA ILE A 41 14.48 7.99 6.83
C ILE A 41 13.30 7.22 7.44
N ARG A 42 12.21 7.93 7.77
CA ARG A 42 10.98 7.32 8.31
C ARG A 42 10.39 6.30 7.34
N ARG A 43 10.24 6.66 6.07
CA ARG A 43 9.75 5.74 5.02
C ARG A 43 10.67 4.54 4.83
N PHE A 44 11.99 4.76 4.90
CA PHE A 44 12.96 3.66 4.82
C PHE A 44 12.83 2.70 6.00
N TRP A 45 12.60 3.22 7.21
CA TRP A 45 12.38 2.39 8.40
C TRP A 45 11.07 1.60 8.34
N GLU A 46 9.97 2.22 7.88
CA GLU A 46 8.66 1.56 7.76
C GLU A 46 8.62 0.49 6.65
N ARG A 47 9.33 0.71 5.53
CA ARG A 47 9.21 -0.14 4.32
C ARG A 47 10.44 -0.98 4.01
N GLY A 48 11.60 -0.64 4.56
CA GLY A 48 12.90 -1.24 4.23
C GLY A 48 13.47 -0.85 2.86
N THR A 49 12.81 0.03 2.10
CA THR A 49 13.21 0.35 0.71
C THR A 49 13.16 1.86 0.42
N CYS A 50 14.17 2.38 -0.30
CA CYS A 50 14.21 3.76 -0.79
C CYS A 50 13.39 3.99 -2.07
N ALA A 51 13.04 2.91 -2.76
CA ALA A 51 12.29 2.94 -4.01
C ALA A 51 10.84 3.40 -3.80
N THR A 52 10.33 4.16 -4.77
CA THR A 52 8.92 4.49 -4.81
C THR A 52 8.15 3.21 -5.13
N GLN A 53 7.27 2.79 -4.21
CA GLN A 53 6.38 1.68 -4.47
C GLN A 53 5.38 2.02 -5.58
N PRO A 54 4.98 1.04 -6.41
CA PRO A 54 3.85 1.23 -7.31
C PRO A 54 2.64 1.62 -6.46
N LYS A 55 1.92 2.66 -6.90
CA LYS A 55 0.69 3.07 -6.23
C LYS A 55 -0.30 1.92 -6.33
N SER A 56 -0.95 1.57 -5.23
CA SER A 56 -2.13 0.71 -5.30
C SER A 56 -3.19 1.44 -6.11
N GLY A 57 -3.52 0.92 -7.28
CA GLY A 57 -4.69 1.36 -8.03
C GLY A 57 -5.97 1.04 -7.26
N GLN A 58 -7.10 1.54 -7.76
CA GLN A 58 -8.40 1.13 -7.25
C GLN A 58 -8.60 -0.38 -7.50
N PRO A 59 -9.02 -1.16 -6.49
CA PRO A 59 -9.32 -2.57 -6.68
C PRO A 59 -10.46 -2.73 -7.69
N LYS A 60 -10.34 -3.72 -8.58
CA LYS A 60 -11.39 -4.05 -9.54
C LYS A 60 -12.56 -4.72 -8.81
N ILE A 61 -13.78 -4.45 -9.28
CA ILE A 61 -15.00 -5.07 -8.74
C ILE A 61 -15.03 -6.57 -9.04
N LEU A 62 -14.49 -6.98 -10.19
CA LEU A 62 -14.41 -8.38 -10.61
C LEU A 62 -13.02 -8.94 -10.34
N ASN A 63 -12.98 -10.14 -9.76
CA ASN A 63 -11.76 -10.91 -9.59
C ASN A 63 -11.40 -11.66 -10.89
N ASN A 64 -10.17 -12.14 -11.01
CA ASN A 64 -9.73 -12.91 -12.19
C ASN A 64 -10.55 -14.19 -12.38
N LYS A 65 -11.01 -14.82 -11.29
CA LYS A 65 -11.87 -16.00 -11.36
C LYS A 65 -13.23 -15.67 -11.95
N ASP A 66 -13.84 -14.57 -11.50
CA ASP A 66 -15.11 -14.09 -12.03
C ASP A 66 -15.01 -13.78 -13.52
N CYS A 67 -13.90 -13.18 -13.95
CA CYS A 67 -13.62 -12.94 -15.38
C CYS A 67 -13.50 -14.25 -16.17
N GLN A 68 -12.83 -15.27 -15.64
CA GLN A 68 -12.72 -16.57 -16.31
C GLN A 68 -14.06 -17.29 -16.41
N GLY A 69 -14.86 -17.27 -15.34
CA GLY A 69 -16.22 -17.81 -15.33
C GLY A 69 -17.12 -17.08 -16.33
N LEU A 70 -16.97 -15.76 -16.45
CA LEU A 70 -17.65 -14.95 -17.46
C LEU A 70 -17.25 -15.34 -18.87
N ASP A 71 -15.95 -15.47 -19.16
CA ASP A 71 -15.47 -15.83 -20.49
C ASP A 71 -15.97 -17.22 -20.91
N GLN A 72 -16.00 -18.18 -19.97
CA GLN A 72 -16.58 -19.50 -20.22
C GLN A 72 -18.09 -19.43 -20.46
N PHE A 73 -18.83 -18.71 -19.60
CA PHE A 73 -20.28 -18.58 -19.71
C PHE A 73 -20.71 -17.91 -21.02
N ILE A 74 -19.99 -16.87 -21.46
CA ILE A 74 -20.24 -16.18 -22.74
C ILE A 74 -19.89 -17.09 -23.93
N SER A 75 -18.84 -17.90 -23.80
CA SER A 75 -18.44 -18.84 -24.85
C SER A 75 -19.48 -19.96 -25.04
N GLU A 76 -20.03 -20.47 -23.94
CA GLU A 76 -21.08 -21.51 -23.95
C GLU A 76 -22.45 -20.93 -24.36
N ASN A 77 -22.77 -19.71 -23.93
CA ASN A 77 -24.04 -19.04 -24.19
C ASN A 77 -23.82 -17.74 -24.97
N ARG A 78 -23.50 -17.88 -26.26
CA ARG A 78 -23.12 -16.74 -27.14
C ARG A 78 -24.20 -15.65 -27.28
N GLN A 79 -25.45 -15.96 -26.95
CA GLN A 79 -26.59 -15.03 -27.02
C GLN A 79 -27.18 -14.69 -25.63
N ALA A 80 -26.44 -14.94 -24.55
CA ALA A 80 -26.93 -14.66 -23.20
C ALA A 80 -27.27 -13.18 -22.99
N ASN A 81 -28.35 -12.93 -22.26
CA ASN A 81 -28.78 -11.58 -21.93
C ASN A 81 -28.02 -11.04 -20.69
N LEU A 82 -27.93 -9.72 -20.56
CA LEU A 82 -27.26 -9.04 -19.43
C LEU A 82 -27.78 -9.49 -18.05
N ARG A 83 -29.07 -9.83 -17.96
CA ARG A 83 -29.67 -10.37 -16.72
C ARG A 83 -29.08 -11.73 -16.36
N GLU A 84 -28.97 -12.62 -17.33
CA GLU A 84 -28.44 -13.97 -17.17
C GLU A 84 -26.95 -13.92 -16.79
N ILE A 85 -26.18 -13.03 -17.42
CA ILE A 85 -24.77 -12.78 -17.10
C ILE A 85 -24.62 -12.29 -15.65
N LYS A 86 -25.46 -11.35 -15.21
CA LYS A 86 -25.44 -10.85 -13.82
C LYS A 86 -25.82 -11.94 -12.81
N GLU A 87 -26.81 -12.76 -13.14
CA GLU A 87 -27.22 -13.89 -12.29
C GLU A 87 -26.12 -14.95 -12.18
N ALA A 88 -25.38 -15.22 -13.26
CA ALA A 88 -24.24 -16.14 -13.24
C ALA A 88 -23.15 -15.64 -12.28
N ILE A 89 -22.81 -14.35 -12.34
CA ILE A 89 -21.87 -13.71 -11.39
C ILE A 89 -22.43 -13.77 -9.95
N GLY A 90 -23.72 -13.49 -9.78
CA GLY A 90 -24.37 -13.43 -8.46
C GLY A 90 -24.54 -14.77 -7.76
N LYS A 91 -24.64 -15.89 -8.50
CA LYS A 91 -24.83 -17.24 -7.95
C LYS A 91 -23.54 -17.87 -7.41
N GLU A 92 -22.37 -17.48 -7.93
CA GLU A 92 -21.07 -17.86 -7.36
C GLU A 92 -20.64 -16.96 -6.20
N ALA A 93 -21.33 -15.82 -6.01
CA ALA A 93 -21.09 -14.87 -4.94
C ALA A 93 -21.78 -15.26 -3.60
N ILE A 94 -21.59 -16.51 -3.14
CA ILE A 94 -21.60 -16.80 -1.70
C ILE A 94 -20.13 -17.01 -1.30
N GLY A 95 -19.41 -15.89 -1.23
CA GLY A 95 -17.95 -15.92 -1.04
C GLY A 95 -17.30 -14.54 -1.04
N LEU A 96 -17.83 -13.63 -0.21
CA LEU A 96 -17.18 -12.39 0.23
C LEU A 96 -16.77 -11.38 -0.86
N CYS A 97 -17.75 -10.58 -1.30
CA CYS A 97 -17.49 -9.16 -1.58
C CYS A 97 -18.13 -8.35 -0.45
N GLN A 98 -17.60 -8.51 0.77
CA GLN A 98 -17.83 -7.50 1.80
C GLN A 98 -17.10 -6.24 1.30
N PRO A 99 -17.77 -5.09 1.22
CA PRO A 99 -17.10 -3.85 0.83
C PRO A 99 -15.98 -3.55 1.83
N VAL A 100 -14.90 -2.88 1.40
CA VAL A 100 -13.70 -2.65 2.23
C VAL A 100 -14.00 -1.97 3.58
N TRP A 101 -15.08 -1.18 3.69
CA TRP A 101 -15.53 -0.59 4.95
C TRP A 101 -16.10 -1.60 5.97
N ALA A 102 -16.40 -2.83 5.55
CA ALA A 102 -16.82 -3.94 6.42
C ALA A 102 -15.64 -4.82 6.89
N LEU A 103 -14.41 -4.51 6.48
CA LEU A 103 -13.18 -5.08 7.03
C LEU A 103 -12.61 -4.25 8.21
N ASP A 104 -13.24 -3.11 8.53
CA ASP A 104 -12.95 -2.30 9.71
C ASP A 104 -13.76 -2.78 10.94
N ASP A 105 -13.95 -4.10 11.07
CA ASP A 105 -14.39 -4.72 12.32
C ASP A 105 -13.20 -4.70 13.29
N PRO A 106 -13.28 -4.06 14.48
CA PRO A 106 -12.13 -3.82 15.36
C PRO A 106 -11.49 -5.09 15.97
N ALA A 107 -11.95 -6.28 15.58
CA ALA A 107 -11.51 -7.56 16.12
C ALA A 107 -10.43 -8.28 15.28
N VAL A 108 -10.14 -7.88 14.04
CA VAL A 108 -9.11 -8.55 13.20
C VAL A 108 -8.29 -7.54 12.39
N GLY A 109 -7.36 -6.85 13.05
CA GLY A 109 -6.25 -6.19 12.37
C GLY A 109 -5.10 -7.17 12.08
N PRO A 110 -4.30 -7.01 11.02
CA PRO A 110 -3.18 -7.91 10.68
C PRO A 110 -1.97 -7.81 11.63
N ASN A 111 -2.14 -7.32 12.85
CA ASN A 111 -1.07 -7.11 13.83
C ASN A 111 -1.38 -7.73 15.20
N ASN A 112 -1.89 -8.96 15.21
CA ASN A 112 -2.02 -9.71 16.46
C ASN A 112 -1.40 -11.10 16.38
N LEU A 113 -0.13 -11.15 15.94
CA LEU A 113 0.70 -12.33 16.10
C LEU A 113 1.90 -12.16 17.04
N ASP A 114 2.17 -10.98 17.61
CA ASP A 114 3.29 -10.83 18.57
C ASP A 114 3.13 -9.71 19.62
N GLY A 115 1.90 -9.39 20.05
CA GLY A 115 1.64 -8.83 21.39
C GLY A 115 2.48 -7.65 21.90
N ARG A 116 3.08 -6.81 21.04
CA ARG A 116 3.88 -5.64 21.43
C ARG A 116 3.65 -4.48 20.48
N ILE A 117 2.60 -3.71 20.73
CA ILE A 117 2.53 -2.32 20.26
C ILE A 117 3.40 -1.51 21.23
N VAL A 118 4.57 -1.07 20.78
CA VAL A 118 5.33 -0.03 21.49
C VAL A 118 4.67 1.29 21.13
N VAL A 119 3.79 1.77 22.02
CA VAL A 119 3.22 3.12 21.96
C VAL A 119 4.36 4.10 22.28
N TRP A 120 4.69 4.98 21.34
CA TRP A 120 5.57 6.10 21.62
C TRP A 120 4.80 7.15 22.43
N THR A 121 4.98 7.16 23.74
CA THR A 121 4.56 8.30 24.58
C THR A 121 5.62 9.39 24.46
N TRP A 122 5.29 10.52 23.82
CA TRP A 122 6.09 11.72 23.96
C TRP A 122 5.95 12.26 25.38
N LYS A 123 7.09 12.40 26.07
CA LYS A 123 7.16 13.04 27.38
C LYS A 123 7.38 14.54 27.13
N GLU A 124 6.34 15.34 27.34
CA GLU A 124 6.49 16.79 27.47
C GLU A 124 7.39 17.09 28.67
N LYS A 125 8.29 18.06 28.50
CA LYS A 125 9.15 18.62 29.54
C LYS A 125 8.87 20.10 29.65
#